data_AF-A0A3E4MYM4-F1
#
_entry.id   AF-A0A3E4MYM4-F1
#
_cell.length_a   1.000
_cell.length_b   1.000
_cell.length_c   1.000
_cell.angle_alpha   90.00
_cell.angle_beta   90.00
_cell.angle_gamma   90.00
#
_symmetry.space_group_name_H-M   'P 1'
#
loop_
_entity.id
_entity.type
_entity.pdbx_description
1 polymer ?
#
loop_
_entity_poly.entity_id
_entity_poly.type
_entity_poly.pdbx_seq_one_letter_code
_entity_poly.pdbx_strand_id
1 'polypeptide(L)'
;MNKKINAYMMAAMMAVVSPAIMGQTASDGVKVICNDVVQKGDSVYIDAVVTVSSDAVKSRSYLELTPVLESASQKEGLPSILVNGRIRQKVYNREVALDNLNDVPHYTILKAGKEDQVVSYKTAVPFEDWMKDARVVLDPNLCGCGKEEAGSPLLIADKIRRRPDKRYEVQPTFSYITPMAETEKHRAEVGTAFLDFQVGKYQILPDFRNNAVELAKINNTIRTVTEDKNVKPTGIVLKGYASPEGSYASNKKLADNRVKALRDYIRQKNDFKADFFTMSSEPEDWVGFKEKVEADPNVPNRSEVLAIIDSSDDPDRKEAKLRALGGGAAFRYVLKDIFPSLRRSEYKIDYTVREFTVDEGREIIKTRPQQLSLGEMFAVANSYEIGSDEYDNVFDIAVRMFPNDPVANLNAANIAMGKGDYASAKNYLAKAGNAPEAVHAKGVLSMLTGDLTEAETLLKQAQDMGVKAAAINLEELRKKIEDNAVFDSFNAVK
;
A
#
# COMPACT_ATOMS: atom_id res chain seq x y z
N MET A 1 43.51 10.84 52.39
CA MET A 1 42.60 10.29 53.42
C MET A 1 41.25 9.98 52.76
N ASN A 2 40.93 8.69 52.67
CA ASN A 2 39.61 8.05 52.60
C ASN A 2 38.39 8.89 52.17
N LYS A 3 37.73 8.48 51.07
CA LYS A 3 36.58 7.56 51.13
C LYS A 3 36.09 7.24 49.71
N LYS A 4 36.15 5.95 49.35
CA LYS A 4 35.41 5.38 48.21
C LYS A 4 33.91 5.49 48.53
N ILE A 5 33.14 6.13 47.66
CA ILE A 5 31.68 6.08 47.66
C ILE A 5 31.30 5.21 46.46
N ASN A 6 30.91 3.97 46.75
CA ASN A 6 30.37 3.05 45.76
C ASN A 6 28.95 3.50 45.39
N ALA A 7 28.73 3.61 44.08
CA ALA A 7 27.44 3.86 43.47
C ALA A 7 26.51 2.66 43.67
N TYR A 8 25.31 2.91 44.19
CA TYR A 8 24.19 1.98 44.11
C TYR A 8 23.53 2.17 42.74
N MET A 9 23.94 1.36 41.76
CA MET A 9 23.12 1.13 40.56
C MET A 9 21.99 0.18 40.93
N MET A 10 20.77 0.71 40.96
CA MET A 10 19.53 -0.05 40.99
C MET A 10 19.38 -0.72 39.61
N ALA A 11 19.85 -1.96 39.50
CA ALA A 11 19.53 -2.81 38.35
C ALA A 11 18.10 -3.33 38.53
N ALA A 12 17.18 -2.78 37.76
CA ALA A 12 15.85 -3.33 37.57
C ALA A 12 15.99 -4.69 36.88
N MET A 13 15.94 -5.78 37.67
CA MET A 13 15.72 -7.12 37.15
C MET A 13 14.34 -7.13 36.48
N MET A 14 14.32 -7.16 35.14
CA MET A 14 13.14 -7.62 34.40
C MET A 14 12.86 -9.04 34.86
N ALA A 15 11.81 -9.20 35.67
CA ALA A 15 11.20 -10.50 35.90
C ALA A 15 10.60 -10.96 34.57
N VAL A 16 11.34 -11.79 33.84
CA VAL A 16 10.75 -12.66 32.82
C VAL A 16 9.83 -13.59 33.60
N VAL A 17 8.54 -13.26 33.64
CA VAL A 17 7.50 -14.14 34.14
C VAL A 17 7.45 -15.33 33.19
N SER A 18 8.30 -16.31 33.46
CA SER A 18 8.18 -17.63 32.84
C SER A 18 6.82 -18.17 33.27
N PRO A 19 5.94 -18.59 32.35
CA PRO A 19 4.70 -19.24 32.75
C PRO A 19 5.07 -20.41 33.65
N ALA A 20 4.45 -20.48 34.82
CA ALA A 20 4.64 -21.59 35.74
C ALA A 20 4.13 -22.86 35.06
N ILE A 21 5.06 -23.65 34.49
CA ILE A 21 4.77 -24.94 33.90
C ILE A 21 4.42 -25.88 35.07
N MET A 22 3.13 -26.18 35.25
CA MET A 22 2.66 -27.13 36.25
C MET A 22 3.24 -28.52 35.94
N GLY A 23 4.20 -28.97 36.76
CA GLY A 23 4.69 -30.34 36.70
C GLY A 23 3.57 -31.33 37.03
N GLN A 24 3.41 -32.37 36.20
CA GLN A 24 2.48 -33.46 36.47
C GLN A 24 3.08 -34.40 37.51
N THR A 25 2.26 -34.86 38.45
CA THR A 25 2.68 -35.78 39.51
C THR A 25 1.98 -37.11 39.27
N ALA A 26 2.73 -38.20 39.07
CA ALA A 26 2.16 -39.56 39.12
C ALA A 26 1.90 -39.96 40.57
N SER A 27 1.07 -40.98 40.77
CA SER A 27 0.82 -41.65 42.05
C SER A 27 2.07 -42.27 42.71
N ASP A 28 3.24 -42.26 42.05
CA ASP A 28 4.44 -43.02 42.43
C ASP A 28 5.71 -42.17 42.59
N GLY A 29 5.59 -40.88 42.92
CA GLY A 29 6.76 -40.04 43.28
C GLY A 29 7.64 -39.61 42.10
N VAL A 30 7.10 -39.58 40.87
CA VAL A 30 7.78 -39.07 39.67
C VAL A 30 7.10 -37.79 39.20
N LYS A 31 7.91 -36.78 38.86
CA LYS A 31 7.49 -35.52 38.23
C LYS A 31 8.29 -35.28 36.96
N VAL A 32 7.63 -34.72 35.94
CA VAL A 32 8.29 -34.29 34.72
C VAL A 32 7.89 -32.86 34.37
N ILE A 33 8.87 -32.08 33.91
CA ILE A 33 8.70 -30.71 33.42
C ILE A 33 9.28 -30.67 32.02
N CYS A 34 8.49 -30.32 31.02
CA CYS A 34 8.98 -30.08 29.66
C CYS A 34 9.57 -28.68 29.56
N ASN A 35 10.82 -28.58 29.09
CA ASN A 35 11.44 -27.31 28.73
C ASN A 35 11.10 -26.95 27.27
N ASP A 36 11.31 -27.88 26.32
CA ASP A 36 10.91 -27.73 24.92
C ASP A 36 10.85 -29.09 24.23
N VAL A 37 9.93 -29.25 23.29
CA VAL A 37 9.90 -30.36 22.33
C VAL A 37 9.68 -29.75 20.96
N VAL A 38 10.73 -29.70 20.14
CA VAL A 38 10.76 -28.90 18.92
C VAL A 38 11.41 -29.64 17.77
N GLN A 39 10.79 -29.56 16.59
CA GLN A 39 11.42 -29.97 15.34
C GLN A 39 12.31 -28.84 14.83
N LYS A 40 13.58 -29.14 14.57
CA LYS A 40 14.53 -28.24 13.90
C LYS A 40 15.28 -29.01 12.82
N GLY A 41 15.12 -28.58 11.57
CA GLY A 41 15.63 -29.33 10.42
C GLY A 41 15.04 -30.75 10.41
N ASP A 42 15.93 -31.74 10.33
CA ASP A 42 15.58 -33.16 10.19
C ASP A 42 15.55 -33.90 11.54
N SER A 43 15.51 -33.18 12.67
CA SER A 43 15.49 -33.78 14.01
C SER A 43 14.43 -33.18 14.93
N VAL A 44 13.92 -34.00 15.84
CA VAL A 44 13.13 -33.60 17.01
C VAL A 44 14.06 -33.51 18.20
N TYR A 45 14.10 -32.36 18.86
CA TYR A 45 14.83 -32.12 20.11
C TYR A 45 13.85 -32.17 21.27
N ILE A 46 14.16 -33.00 22.27
CA ILE A 46 13.37 -33.15 23.49
C ILE A 46 14.24 -32.68 24.66
N ASP A 47 13.78 -31.66 25.38
CA ASP A 47 14.40 -31.14 26.61
C ASP A 47 13.37 -31.21 27.73
N ALA A 48 13.60 -32.09 28.70
CA ALA A 48 12.75 -32.27 29.86
C ALA A 48 13.58 -32.44 31.13
N VAL A 49 12.99 -32.08 32.27
CA VAL A 49 13.53 -32.35 33.60
C VAL A 49 12.65 -33.38 34.28
N VAL A 50 13.25 -34.52 34.62
CA VAL A 50 12.59 -35.62 35.35
C VAL A 50 13.08 -35.61 36.79
N THR A 51 12.16 -35.55 37.74
CA THR A 51 12.45 -35.63 39.17
C THR A 51 11.83 -36.90 39.75
N VAL A 52 12.66 -37.72 40.38
CA VAL A 52 12.25 -38.97 41.05
C VAL A 52 12.45 -38.82 42.54
N SER A 53 11.37 -38.96 43.31
CA SER A 53 11.39 -38.84 44.77
C SER A 53 12.24 -39.93 45.42
N SER A 54 12.90 -39.57 46.52
CA SER A 54 13.82 -40.48 47.24
C SER A 54 13.19 -41.81 47.72
N ASP A 55 11.87 -41.84 47.91
CA ASP A 55 11.08 -42.99 48.36
C ASP A 55 10.38 -43.76 47.22
N ALA A 56 10.48 -43.28 45.98
CA ALA A 56 9.82 -43.87 44.81
C ALA A 56 10.34 -45.30 44.48
N VAL A 57 11.60 -45.62 44.84
CA VAL A 57 12.23 -46.90 44.49
C VAL A 57 12.67 -47.69 45.72
N LYS A 58 12.02 -48.84 45.95
CA LYS A 58 12.39 -49.77 47.03
C LYS A 58 13.75 -50.42 46.80
N SER A 59 14.44 -50.79 47.87
CA SER A 59 15.82 -51.32 47.86
C SER A 59 16.07 -52.49 46.87
N ARG A 60 15.09 -53.37 46.65
CA ARG A 60 15.20 -54.55 45.77
C ARG A 60 14.49 -54.38 44.41
N SER A 61 13.96 -53.19 44.12
CA SER A 61 13.25 -52.88 42.87
C SER A 61 14.07 -51.93 42.01
N TYR A 62 13.63 -51.75 40.77
CA TYR A 62 14.04 -50.65 39.91
C TYR A 62 12.81 -49.95 39.33
N LEU A 63 13.00 -48.70 38.96
CA LEU A 63 12.05 -47.90 38.21
C LEU A 63 12.72 -47.52 36.89
N GLU A 64 12.11 -47.92 35.78
CA GLU A 64 12.54 -47.52 34.45
C GLU A 64 11.58 -46.48 33.91
N LEU A 65 12.10 -45.32 33.51
CA LEU A 65 11.31 -44.21 32.96
C LEU A 65 11.69 -44.06 31.50
N THR A 66 10.79 -44.46 30.61
CA THR A 66 11.03 -44.47 29.17
C THR A 66 10.26 -43.33 28.51
N PRO A 67 10.93 -42.30 27.99
CA PRO A 67 10.26 -41.34 27.13
C PRO A 67 9.79 -42.03 25.86
N VAL A 68 8.54 -41.82 25.47
CA VAL A 68 7.91 -42.43 24.30
C VAL A 68 7.35 -41.32 23.42
N LEU A 69 7.77 -41.32 22.15
CA LEU A 69 7.08 -40.61 21.09
C LEU A 69 5.90 -41.47 20.64
N GLU A 70 4.69 -40.94 20.68
CA GLU A 70 3.51 -41.69 20.27
C GLU A 70 2.53 -40.86 19.45
N SER A 71 1.97 -41.49 18.43
CA SER A 71 0.86 -41.01 17.60
C SER A 71 -0.22 -42.10 17.54
N ALA A 72 -1.28 -41.87 16.75
CA ALA A 72 -2.28 -42.92 16.50
C ALA A 72 -1.72 -44.12 15.70
N SER A 73 -0.68 -43.90 14.88
CA SER A 73 -0.14 -44.92 13.97
C SER A 73 1.11 -45.62 14.50
N GLN A 74 1.91 -44.96 15.33
CA GLN A 74 3.23 -45.43 15.71
C GLN A 74 3.64 -44.97 17.11
N LYS A 75 4.44 -45.81 17.78
CA LYS A 75 5.13 -45.50 19.04
C LYS A 75 6.61 -45.83 18.92
N GLU A 76 7.45 -44.98 19.49
CA GLU A 76 8.91 -45.17 19.55
C GLU A 76 9.40 -44.87 20.97
N GLY A 77 9.99 -45.87 21.61
CA GLY A 77 10.62 -45.73 22.92
C GLY A 77 12.04 -45.18 22.80
N LEU A 78 12.36 -44.18 23.59
CA LEU A 78 13.66 -43.52 23.63
C LEU A 78 14.52 -44.09 24.78
N PRO A 79 15.84 -43.85 24.79
CA PRO A 79 16.71 -44.35 25.86
C PRO A 79 16.19 -43.97 27.24
N SER A 80 16.02 -44.97 28.10
CA SER A 80 15.30 -44.85 29.37
C SER A 80 16.19 -44.31 30.50
N ILE A 81 15.58 -43.74 31.54
CA ILE A 81 16.23 -43.42 32.81
C ILE A 81 15.99 -44.59 33.75
N LEU A 82 17.05 -45.33 34.10
CA LEU A 82 16.96 -46.46 35.02
C LEU A 82 17.33 -46.02 36.43
N VAL A 83 16.42 -46.12 37.39
CA VAL A 83 16.66 -45.82 38.80
C VAL A 83 16.60 -47.10 39.62
N ASN A 84 17.76 -47.58 40.07
CA ASN A 84 17.88 -48.81 40.85
C ASN A 84 17.82 -48.57 42.36
N GLY A 85 17.10 -49.43 43.06
CA GLY A 85 17.20 -49.53 44.52
C GLY A 85 18.58 -49.99 44.99
N ARG A 86 18.91 -49.76 46.27
CA ARG A 86 20.24 -50.05 46.84
C ARG A 86 20.76 -51.48 46.59
N ILE A 87 19.92 -52.50 46.77
CA ILE A 87 20.29 -53.90 46.53
C ILE A 87 20.25 -54.20 45.03
N ARG A 88 19.23 -53.70 44.30
CA ARG A 88 19.12 -53.92 42.85
C ARG A 88 20.33 -53.35 42.09
N GLN A 89 20.88 -52.21 42.50
CA GLN A 89 22.11 -51.65 41.92
C GLN A 89 23.32 -52.59 42.10
N LYS A 90 23.43 -53.31 43.24
CA LYS A 90 24.50 -54.29 43.43
C LYS A 90 24.33 -55.49 42.50
N VAL A 91 23.07 -55.91 42.27
CA VAL A 91 22.75 -56.97 41.32
C VAL A 91 23.07 -56.52 39.90
N TYR A 92 22.64 -55.33 39.50
CA TYR A 92 22.97 -54.72 38.21
C TYR A 92 24.48 -54.68 37.97
N ASN A 93 25.26 -54.14 38.92
CA ASN A 93 26.73 -54.08 38.79
C ASN A 93 27.37 -55.47 38.65
N ARG A 94 26.78 -56.50 39.28
CA ARG A 94 27.23 -57.89 39.15
C ARG A 94 26.87 -58.47 37.79
N GLU A 95 25.67 -58.18 37.28
CA GLU A 95 25.23 -58.61 35.94
C GLU A 95 26.11 -57.97 34.86
N VAL A 96 26.46 -56.68 34.98
CA VAL A 96 27.45 -56.01 34.12
C VAL A 96 28.80 -56.73 34.17
N ALA A 97 29.33 -56.99 35.37
CA ALA A 97 30.66 -57.59 35.54
C ALA A 97 30.76 -59.04 35.04
N LEU A 98 29.61 -59.72 34.89
CA LEU A 98 29.52 -61.09 34.40
C LEU A 98 29.08 -61.17 32.93
N ASP A 99 28.97 -60.04 32.23
CA ASP A 99 28.50 -59.96 30.83
C ASP A 99 27.12 -60.60 30.61
N ASN A 100 26.23 -60.44 31.60
CA ASN A 100 24.91 -61.07 31.64
C ASN A 100 23.77 -60.09 31.31
N LEU A 101 24.07 -58.85 30.91
CA LEU A 101 23.06 -57.87 30.55
C LEU A 101 22.86 -57.83 29.04
N ASN A 102 21.59 -57.74 28.63
CA ASN A 102 21.26 -57.34 27.28
C ASN A 102 21.58 -55.84 27.13
N ASP A 103 22.14 -55.46 25.99
CA ASP A 103 22.61 -54.11 25.68
C ASP A 103 21.43 -53.16 25.38
N VAL A 104 20.58 -52.92 26.39
CA VAL A 104 19.46 -51.97 26.29
C VAL A 104 20.01 -50.57 26.57
N PRO A 105 19.91 -49.61 25.62
CA PRO A 105 20.45 -48.28 25.80
C PRO A 105 19.63 -47.51 26.85
N HIS A 106 20.27 -47.19 27.97
CA HIS A 106 19.76 -46.26 28.97
C HIS A 106 20.37 -44.87 28.71
N TYR A 107 19.55 -43.81 28.82
CA TYR A 107 20.05 -42.44 28.83
C TYR A 107 20.95 -42.19 30.05
N THR A 108 20.53 -42.69 31.21
CA THR A 108 21.32 -42.69 32.44
C THR A 108 20.85 -43.77 33.39
N ILE A 109 21.76 -44.24 34.24
CA ILE A 109 21.49 -45.22 35.28
C ILE A 109 21.86 -44.59 36.63
N LEU A 110 20.88 -44.53 37.52
CA LEU A 110 20.99 -43.90 38.83
C LEU A 110 20.73 -44.92 39.93
N LYS A 111 21.34 -44.68 41.09
CA LYS A 111 21.06 -45.42 42.31
C LYS A 111 20.21 -44.54 43.24
N ALA A 112 19.05 -45.03 43.65
CA ALA A 112 18.18 -44.35 44.59
C ALA A 112 18.92 -43.99 45.90
N GLY A 113 18.82 -42.72 46.30
CA GLY A 113 19.49 -42.12 47.44
C GLY A 113 18.53 -41.70 48.56
N LYS A 114 19.01 -40.85 49.47
CA LYS A 114 18.17 -40.20 50.51
C LYS A 114 17.53 -38.89 50.03
N GLU A 115 17.95 -38.40 48.88
CA GLU A 115 17.50 -37.17 48.25
C GLU A 115 16.88 -37.50 46.89
N ASP A 116 16.00 -36.62 46.43
CA ASP A 116 15.37 -36.73 45.12
C ASP A 116 16.43 -36.72 44.01
N GLN A 117 16.19 -37.50 42.96
CA GLN A 117 17.06 -37.56 41.80
C GLN A 117 16.49 -36.67 40.70
N VAL A 118 17.28 -35.71 40.22
CA VAL A 118 16.88 -34.78 39.14
C VAL A 118 17.71 -35.07 37.90
N VAL A 119 17.06 -35.33 36.78
CA VAL A 119 17.68 -35.66 35.50
C VAL A 119 17.28 -34.62 34.46
N SER A 120 18.27 -33.96 33.86
CA SER A 120 18.07 -33.20 32.63
C SER A 120 18.15 -34.17 31.45
N TYR A 121 16.99 -34.52 30.91
CA TYR A 121 16.83 -35.40 29.77
C TYR A 121 16.86 -34.57 28.48
N LYS A 122 17.94 -34.70 27.72
CA LYS A 122 18.14 -33.99 26.45
C LYS A 122 18.52 -34.99 25.37
N THR A 123 17.63 -35.18 24.40
CA THR A 123 17.88 -36.09 23.27
C THR A 123 17.44 -35.47 21.95
N ALA A 124 18.00 -35.99 20.87
CA ALA A 124 17.61 -35.66 19.51
C ALA A 124 17.37 -36.95 18.73
N VAL A 125 16.25 -37.03 18.03
CA VAL A 125 15.92 -38.15 17.14
C VAL A 125 15.61 -37.65 15.73
N PRO A 126 15.89 -38.43 14.68
CA PRO A 126 15.46 -38.08 13.32
C PRO A 126 13.95 -37.84 13.27
N PHE A 127 13.54 -36.78 12.57
CA PHE A 127 12.13 -36.49 12.37
C PHE A 127 11.57 -37.37 11.25
N GLU A 128 10.45 -38.01 11.53
CA GLU A 128 9.67 -38.80 10.58
C GLU A 128 8.26 -38.23 10.40
N ASP A 129 7.63 -38.47 9.26
CA ASP A 129 6.33 -37.87 8.92
C ASP A 129 5.21 -38.19 9.93
N TRP A 130 5.23 -39.36 10.57
CA TRP A 130 4.25 -39.73 11.59
C TRP A 130 4.38 -38.89 12.86
N MET A 131 5.55 -38.29 13.10
CA MET A 131 5.80 -37.43 14.26
C MET A 131 5.09 -36.07 14.16
N LYS A 132 4.52 -35.72 13.00
CA LYS A 132 3.73 -34.49 12.80
C LYS A 132 2.61 -34.32 13.82
N ASP A 133 1.99 -35.44 14.19
CA ASP A 133 0.86 -35.51 15.12
C ASP A 133 1.22 -36.29 16.40
N ALA A 134 2.52 -36.48 16.65
CA ALA A 134 2.99 -37.19 17.84
C ALA A 134 3.03 -36.28 19.07
N ARG A 135 2.81 -36.92 20.23
CA ARG A 135 3.06 -36.38 21.56
C ARG A 135 4.23 -37.12 22.20
N VAL A 136 4.79 -36.53 23.25
CA VAL A 136 5.85 -37.14 24.07
C VAL A 136 5.30 -37.41 25.46
N VAL A 137 5.38 -38.66 25.89
CA VAL A 137 5.04 -39.08 27.25
C VAL A 137 6.24 -39.73 27.92
N LEU A 138 6.27 -39.75 29.25
CA LEU A 138 7.22 -40.50 30.06
C LEU A 138 6.49 -41.70 30.64
N ASP A 139 6.81 -42.90 30.17
CA ASP A 139 6.18 -44.15 30.59
C ASP A 139 6.97 -44.79 31.76
N PRO A 140 6.40 -44.88 32.97
CA PRO A 140 7.05 -45.49 34.12
C PRO A 140 6.77 -46.98 34.23
N ASN A 141 7.81 -47.80 34.25
CA ASN A 141 7.74 -49.23 34.55
C ASN A 141 8.45 -49.55 35.87
N LEU A 142 7.67 -49.94 36.89
CA LEU A 142 8.21 -50.40 38.17
C LEU A 142 8.26 -51.93 38.18
N CYS A 143 9.45 -52.50 38.32
CA CYS A 143 9.60 -53.94 38.42
C CYS A 143 10.41 -54.35 39.65
N GLY A 144 9.88 -55.34 40.36
CA GLY A 144 10.53 -56.02 41.46
C GLY A 144 10.16 -57.49 41.48
N CYS A 145 11.16 -58.37 41.54
CA CYS A 145 11.06 -59.80 41.88
C CYS A 145 9.77 -60.54 41.43
N GLY A 146 9.29 -60.33 40.20
CA GLY A 146 8.20 -61.11 39.60
C GLY A 146 6.81 -60.46 39.49
N LYS A 147 6.67 -59.13 39.65
CA LYS A 147 5.47 -58.40 39.20
C LYS A 147 5.86 -57.08 38.51
N GLU A 148 5.24 -56.83 37.36
CA GLU A 148 5.26 -55.55 36.65
C GLU A 148 4.05 -54.73 37.11
N GLU A 149 4.29 -53.54 37.63
CA GLU A 149 3.25 -52.53 37.85
C GLU A 149 3.61 -51.35 36.95
N ALA A 150 2.90 -51.23 35.82
CA ALA A 150 3.01 -50.06 34.95
C ALA A 150 2.31 -48.87 35.64
N GLY A 151 3.06 -47.80 35.89
CA GLY A 151 2.46 -46.55 36.33
C GLY A 151 1.75 -45.85 35.15
N SER A 152 0.96 -44.83 35.43
CA SER A 152 0.35 -44.03 34.35
C SER A 152 1.41 -43.17 33.64
N PRO A 153 1.44 -43.13 32.30
CA PRO A 153 2.34 -42.24 31.57
C PRO A 153 2.13 -40.77 31.94
N LEU A 154 3.24 -40.04 32.08
CA LEU A 154 3.25 -38.60 32.36
C LEU A 154 3.43 -37.82 31.06
N LEU A 155 2.62 -36.79 30.83
CA LEU A 155 2.77 -35.99 29.60
C LEU A 155 4.01 -35.09 29.69
N ILE A 156 4.93 -35.24 28.73
CA ILE A 156 6.02 -34.29 28.51
C ILE A 156 5.49 -33.16 27.63
N ALA A 157 5.04 -33.48 26.42
CA ALA A 157 4.50 -32.50 25.49
C ALA A 157 3.35 -33.11 24.68
N ASP A 158 2.23 -32.39 24.58
CA ASP A 158 1.04 -32.84 23.83
C ASP A 158 1.24 -32.80 22.31
N LYS A 159 2.22 -32.03 21.85
CA LYS A 159 2.59 -31.93 20.44
C LYS A 159 4.04 -31.52 20.29
N ILE A 160 4.66 -31.92 19.19
CA ILE A 160 5.96 -31.40 18.77
C ILE A 160 5.75 -30.00 18.18
N ARG A 161 6.49 -29.02 18.71
CA ARG A 161 6.49 -27.66 18.18
C ARG A 161 7.19 -27.65 16.82
N ARG A 162 6.46 -27.29 15.77
CA ARG A 162 6.97 -27.24 14.39
C ARG A 162 6.85 -25.83 13.83
N ARG A 163 7.77 -25.48 12.93
CA ARG A 163 7.70 -24.22 12.20
C ARG A 163 6.47 -24.28 11.27
N PRO A 164 5.59 -23.26 11.27
CA PRO A 164 4.48 -23.23 10.32
C PRO A 164 4.97 -23.23 8.86
N ASP A 165 4.23 -23.89 7.98
CA ASP A 165 4.59 -24.00 6.54
C ASP A 165 4.36 -22.69 5.78
N LYS A 166 3.39 -21.89 6.23
CA LYS A 166 3.02 -20.61 5.62
C LYS A 166 3.00 -19.51 6.67
N ARG A 167 3.43 -18.31 6.26
CA ARG A 167 3.27 -17.10 7.07
C ARG A 167 1.83 -16.65 7.05
N TYR A 168 1.42 -15.96 8.11
CA TYR A 168 0.14 -15.28 8.14
C TYR A 168 0.10 -14.21 7.05
N GLU A 169 -0.94 -14.27 6.22
CA GLU A 169 -1.26 -13.26 5.21
C GLU A 169 -2.37 -12.37 5.77
N VAL A 170 -2.06 -11.08 5.91
CA VAL A 170 -3.02 -10.11 6.45
C VAL A 170 -4.19 -9.95 5.50
N GLN A 171 -5.40 -9.86 6.05
CA GLN A 171 -6.61 -9.61 5.29
C GLN A 171 -7.18 -8.25 5.70
N PRO A 172 -6.67 -7.15 5.13
CA PRO A 172 -7.05 -5.81 5.57
C PRO A 172 -8.50 -5.50 5.22
N THR A 173 -9.15 -4.73 6.08
CA THR A 173 -10.42 -4.08 5.78
C THR A 173 -10.15 -2.67 5.28
N PHE A 174 -10.62 -2.34 4.07
CA PHE A 174 -10.46 -0.99 3.52
C PHE A 174 -11.61 -0.06 3.92
N SER A 175 -11.32 1.24 4.03
CA SER A 175 -12.33 2.28 4.34
C SER A 175 -12.36 3.31 3.23
N TYR A 176 -13.51 3.45 2.58
CA TYR A 176 -13.74 4.37 1.46
C TYR A 176 -14.47 5.63 1.94
N ILE A 177 -14.21 6.76 1.29
CA ILE A 177 -14.99 7.98 1.48
C ILE A 177 -16.01 8.10 0.35
N THR A 178 -17.28 8.23 0.70
CA THR A 178 -18.32 8.62 -0.26
C THR A 178 -18.09 10.08 -0.65
N PRO A 179 -17.89 10.39 -1.95
CA PRO A 179 -17.70 11.76 -2.41
C PRO A 179 -18.90 12.64 -2.07
N MET A 180 -18.64 13.93 -1.81
CA MET A 180 -19.72 14.90 -1.66
C MET A 180 -20.49 15.05 -2.98
N ALA A 181 -21.81 15.17 -2.90
CA ALA A 181 -22.65 15.40 -4.06
C ALA A 181 -22.30 16.75 -4.70
N GLU A 182 -22.10 16.74 -6.02
CA GLU A 182 -21.91 17.95 -6.83
C GLU A 182 -23.30 18.46 -7.25
N THR A 183 -23.78 19.54 -6.63
CA THR A 183 -25.15 20.06 -6.86
C THR A 183 -25.37 20.53 -8.31
N GLU A 184 -24.36 21.11 -8.94
CA GLU A 184 -24.40 21.51 -10.35
C GLU A 184 -23.04 21.29 -11.01
N LYS A 185 -23.02 20.46 -12.06
CA LYS A 185 -21.80 20.08 -12.76
C LYS A 185 -21.45 21.12 -13.82
N HIS A 186 -20.54 22.03 -13.50
CA HIS A 186 -20.00 22.99 -14.47
C HIS A 186 -18.81 22.38 -15.21
N ARG A 187 -18.86 22.41 -16.53
CA ARG A 187 -17.81 21.89 -17.41
C ARG A 187 -17.56 22.88 -18.54
N ALA A 188 -16.46 22.69 -19.25
CA ALA A 188 -16.13 23.53 -20.39
C ALA A 188 -15.40 22.77 -21.49
N GLU A 189 -15.74 23.06 -22.74
CA GLU A 189 -14.91 22.68 -23.89
C GLU A 189 -14.02 23.86 -24.25
N VAL A 190 -12.71 23.61 -24.37
CA VAL A 190 -11.71 24.62 -24.73
C VAL A 190 -11.11 24.32 -26.09
N GLY A 191 -10.80 25.36 -26.85
CA GLY A 191 -10.10 25.21 -28.11
C GLY A 191 -9.40 26.47 -28.58
N THR A 192 -8.58 26.28 -29.60
CA THR A 192 -7.82 27.33 -30.25
C THR A 192 -8.01 27.24 -31.75
N ALA A 193 -8.21 28.38 -32.40
CA ALA A 193 -8.36 28.50 -33.84
C ALA A 193 -7.40 29.54 -34.41
N PHE A 194 -6.83 29.26 -35.57
CA PHE A 194 -5.85 30.12 -36.26
C PHE A 194 -6.49 30.79 -37.48
N LEU A 195 -7.42 31.70 -37.23
CA LEU A 195 -8.14 32.39 -38.30
C LEU A 195 -7.22 33.36 -39.06
N ASP A 196 -7.12 33.15 -40.36
CA ASP A 196 -6.43 33.99 -41.31
C ASP A 196 -7.27 35.22 -41.69
N PHE A 197 -6.62 36.38 -41.71
CA PHE A 197 -7.24 37.63 -42.14
C PHE A 197 -6.39 38.27 -43.22
N GLN A 198 -7.03 38.96 -44.16
CA GLN A 198 -6.32 39.86 -45.08
C GLN A 198 -5.63 40.97 -44.29
N VAL A 199 -4.51 41.47 -44.81
CA VAL A 199 -3.69 42.50 -44.14
C VAL A 199 -4.54 43.73 -43.80
N GLY A 200 -4.48 44.17 -42.54
CA GLY A 200 -5.25 45.31 -42.05
C GLY A 200 -6.77 45.11 -41.98
N LYS A 201 -7.27 43.89 -42.24
CA LYS A 201 -8.68 43.53 -42.17
C LYS A 201 -8.97 42.60 -40.98
N TYR A 202 -10.24 42.53 -40.62
CA TYR A 202 -10.77 41.71 -39.52
C TYR A 202 -12.06 40.97 -39.91
N GLN A 203 -12.48 41.05 -41.17
CA GLN A 203 -13.61 40.27 -41.67
C GLN A 203 -13.18 38.80 -41.78
N ILE A 204 -13.99 37.89 -41.22
CA ILE A 204 -13.82 36.45 -41.41
C ILE A 204 -14.30 36.10 -42.82
N LEU A 205 -13.40 35.54 -43.62
CA LEU A 205 -13.69 35.00 -44.93
C LEU A 205 -13.53 33.48 -44.85
N PRO A 206 -14.62 32.69 -44.87
CA PRO A 206 -14.55 31.24 -44.69
C PRO A 206 -13.63 30.53 -45.69
N ASP A 207 -13.63 30.97 -46.95
CA ASP A 207 -12.83 30.37 -48.03
C ASP A 207 -11.41 30.95 -48.13
N PHE A 208 -11.04 31.87 -47.24
CA PHE A 208 -9.70 32.46 -47.24
C PHE A 208 -8.72 31.53 -46.53
N ARG A 209 -7.77 30.98 -47.29
CA ARG A 209 -6.70 30.10 -46.80
C ARG A 209 -7.29 28.93 -45.99
N ASN A 210 -6.89 28.76 -44.74
CA ASN A 210 -7.28 27.63 -43.91
C ASN A 210 -8.51 27.90 -43.03
N ASN A 211 -9.20 29.03 -43.23
CA ASN A 211 -10.34 29.42 -42.38
C ASN A 211 -11.46 28.39 -42.37
N ALA A 212 -11.75 27.72 -43.49
CA ALA A 212 -12.78 26.69 -43.53
C ALA A 212 -12.53 25.57 -42.50
N VAL A 213 -11.27 25.13 -42.38
CA VAL A 213 -10.86 24.09 -41.42
C VAL A 213 -10.93 24.60 -39.99
N GLU A 214 -10.41 25.80 -39.72
CA GLU A 214 -10.41 26.38 -38.38
C GLU A 214 -11.83 26.70 -37.88
N LEU A 215 -12.69 27.23 -38.76
CA LEU A 215 -14.11 27.45 -38.45
C LEU A 215 -14.85 26.14 -38.26
N ALA A 216 -14.51 25.07 -39.00
CA ALA A 216 -15.10 23.75 -38.79
C ALA A 216 -14.77 23.19 -37.40
N LYS A 217 -13.55 23.39 -36.87
CA LYS A 217 -13.20 23.02 -35.49
C LYS A 217 -14.12 23.72 -34.48
N ILE A 218 -14.26 25.04 -34.59
CA ILE A 218 -15.13 25.84 -33.71
C ILE A 218 -16.59 25.34 -33.79
N ASN A 219 -17.12 25.17 -35.02
CA ASN A 219 -18.49 24.70 -35.21
C ASN A 219 -18.70 23.31 -34.64
N ASN A 220 -17.74 22.40 -34.78
CA ASN A 220 -17.83 21.03 -34.25
C ASN A 220 -17.85 21.04 -32.71
N THR A 221 -17.02 21.85 -32.06
CA THR A 221 -17.02 21.98 -30.60
C THR A 221 -18.35 22.54 -30.10
N ILE A 222 -18.86 23.61 -30.72
CA ILE A 222 -20.18 24.16 -30.40
C ILE A 222 -21.26 23.10 -30.58
N ARG A 223 -21.28 22.42 -31.74
CA ARG A 223 -22.24 21.38 -32.05
C ARG A 223 -22.23 20.25 -31.03
N THR A 224 -21.06 19.84 -30.57
CA THR A 224 -20.89 18.77 -29.57
C THR A 224 -21.56 19.09 -28.24
N VAL A 225 -21.59 20.37 -27.86
CA VAL A 225 -22.27 20.86 -26.66
C VAL A 225 -23.75 21.12 -26.94
N THR A 226 -24.11 21.74 -28.06
CA THR A 226 -25.51 22.11 -28.34
C THR A 226 -26.39 20.94 -28.75
N GLU A 227 -25.83 19.87 -29.33
CA GLU A 227 -26.57 18.66 -29.69
C GLU A 227 -26.60 17.61 -28.57
N ASP A 228 -25.79 17.79 -27.52
CA ASP A 228 -25.80 16.89 -26.38
C ASP A 228 -27.00 17.20 -25.46
N LYS A 229 -27.92 16.23 -25.39
CA LYS A 229 -29.15 16.34 -24.59
C LYS A 229 -28.91 16.34 -23.09
N ASN A 230 -27.71 16.00 -22.63
CA ASN A 230 -27.35 15.94 -21.21
C ASN A 230 -26.77 17.25 -20.69
N VAL A 231 -26.51 18.21 -21.58
CA VAL A 231 -25.84 19.46 -21.21
C VAL A 231 -26.66 20.68 -21.61
N LYS A 232 -26.40 21.79 -20.91
CA LYS A 232 -26.99 23.09 -21.20
C LYS A 232 -25.86 24.13 -21.32
N PRO A 233 -25.61 24.68 -22.50
CA PRO A 233 -24.69 25.80 -22.67
C PRO A 233 -25.05 26.97 -21.74
N THR A 234 -24.07 27.54 -21.06
CA THR A 234 -24.24 28.70 -20.15
C THR A 234 -23.47 29.94 -20.61
N GLY A 235 -22.42 29.79 -21.42
CA GLY A 235 -21.74 30.92 -22.02
C GLY A 235 -20.62 30.53 -22.99
N ILE A 236 -20.15 31.51 -23.77
CA ILE A 236 -18.98 31.36 -24.65
C ILE A 236 -17.98 32.48 -24.34
N VAL A 237 -16.76 32.10 -23.96
CA VAL A 237 -15.64 33.03 -23.80
C VAL A 237 -14.81 33.01 -25.07
N LEU A 238 -14.48 34.19 -25.61
CA LEU A 238 -13.61 34.36 -26.77
C LEU A 238 -12.45 35.28 -26.40
N LYS A 239 -11.21 34.85 -26.68
CA LYS A 239 -10.01 35.68 -26.50
C LYS A 239 -9.16 35.67 -27.77
N GLY A 240 -8.91 36.84 -28.33
CA GLY A 240 -8.09 37.00 -29.53
C GLY A 240 -6.69 37.50 -29.21
N TYR A 241 -5.70 36.97 -29.91
CA TYR A 241 -4.29 37.32 -29.76
C TYR A 241 -3.75 37.87 -31.08
N ALA A 242 -2.90 38.89 -30.99
CA ALA A 242 -2.08 39.33 -32.11
C ALA A 242 -0.59 39.10 -31.83
N SER A 243 0.16 38.90 -32.90
CA SER A 243 1.62 38.87 -32.85
C SER A 243 2.17 40.28 -32.56
N PRO A 244 3.32 40.42 -31.89
CA PRO A 244 4.01 41.70 -31.71
C PRO A 244 4.60 42.25 -33.02
N GLU A 245 3.74 42.60 -33.98
CA GLU A 245 4.13 43.20 -35.26
C GLU A 245 3.25 44.40 -35.61
N GLY A 246 3.87 45.50 -36.01
CA GLY A 246 3.17 46.78 -36.17
C GLY A 246 2.93 47.45 -34.81
N SER A 247 2.24 48.59 -34.84
CA SER A 247 2.01 49.33 -33.61
C SER A 247 1.00 48.65 -32.69
N TYR A 248 1.23 48.75 -31.38
CA TYR A 248 0.35 48.25 -30.34
C TYR A 248 -1.09 48.72 -30.54
N ALA A 249 -1.29 50.00 -30.91
CA ALA A 249 -2.62 50.55 -31.18
C ALA A 249 -3.33 49.86 -32.37
N SER A 250 -2.59 49.53 -33.44
CA SER A 250 -3.13 48.79 -34.57
C SER A 250 -3.47 47.36 -34.19
N ASN A 251 -2.58 46.70 -33.45
CA ASN A 251 -2.77 45.33 -32.98
C ASN A 251 -3.96 45.22 -32.04
N LYS A 252 -4.12 46.17 -31.11
CA LYS A 252 -5.30 46.27 -30.25
C LYS A 252 -6.59 46.37 -31.07
N LYS A 253 -6.63 47.28 -32.05
CA LYS A 253 -7.80 47.44 -32.92
C LYS A 253 -8.11 46.17 -33.71
N LEU A 254 -7.10 45.49 -34.24
CA LEU A 254 -7.29 44.26 -35.01
C LEU A 254 -7.76 43.11 -34.12
N ALA A 255 -7.11 42.87 -32.98
CA ALA A 255 -7.48 41.82 -32.05
C ALA A 255 -8.93 42.00 -31.54
N ASP A 256 -9.30 43.21 -31.09
CA ASP A 256 -10.65 43.52 -30.64
C ASP A 256 -11.71 43.25 -31.72
N ASN A 257 -11.46 43.67 -32.97
CA ASN A 257 -12.43 43.52 -34.05
C ASN A 257 -12.49 42.09 -34.59
N ARG A 258 -11.39 41.33 -34.57
CA ARG A 258 -11.38 39.92 -34.98
C ARG A 258 -12.18 39.05 -34.00
N VAL A 259 -12.08 39.31 -32.70
CA VAL A 259 -12.92 38.62 -31.69
C VAL A 259 -14.39 38.94 -31.88
N LYS A 260 -14.74 40.20 -32.14
CA LYS A 260 -16.11 40.61 -32.47
C LYS A 260 -16.62 39.92 -33.73
N ALA A 261 -15.81 39.86 -34.78
CA ALA A 261 -16.16 39.17 -36.02
C ALA A 261 -16.40 37.67 -35.79
N LEU A 262 -15.60 37.02 -34.94
CA LEU A 262 -15.80 35.61 -34.58
C LEU A 262 -17.09 35.41 -33.78
N ARG A 263 -17.37 36.25 -32.78
CA ARG A 263 -18.66 36.24 -32.08
C ARG A 263 -19.82 36.34 -33.07
N ASP A 264 -19.77 37.31 -33.99
CA ASP A 264 -20.87 37.56 -34.92
C ASP A 264 -21.05 36.38 -35.91
N TYR A 265 -19.95 35.78 -36.36
CA TYR A 265 -19.97 34.53 -37.12
C TYR A 265 -20.65 33.39 -36.34
N ILE A 266 -20.30 33.19 -35.07
CA ILE A 266 -20.87 32.13 -34.23
C ILE A 266 -22.38 32.37 -34.01
N ARG A 267 -22.77 33.61 -33.72
CA ARG A 267 -24.17 34.00 -33.50
C ARG A 267 -25.05 33.73 -34.71
N GLN A 268 -24.56 34.06 -35.91
CA GLN A 268 -25.29 33.83 -37.15
C GLN A 268 -25.64 32.34 -37.37
N LYS A 269 -24.82 31.42 -36.83
CA LYS A 269 -25.01 29.98 -37.00
C LYS A 269 -25.77 29.29 -35.87
N ASN A 270 -25.86 29.87 -34.67
CA ASN A 270 -26.30 29.15 -33.46
C ASN A 270 -27.35 29.91 -32.61
N ASP A 271 -27.88 31.03 -33.10
CA ASP A 271 -28.91 31.85 -32.42
C ASP A 271 -28.60 32.25 -30.97
N PHE A 272 -27.31 32.36 -30.63
CA PHE A 272 -26.90 32.85 -29.32
C PHE A 272 -27.11 34.37 -29.18
N LYS A 273 -27.64 34.79 -28.02
CA LYS A 273 -27.76 36.20 -27.65
C LYS A 273 -26.38 36.83 -27.41
N ALA A 274 -26.31 38.15 -27.50
CA ALA A 274 -25.03 38.87 -27.37
C ALA A 274 -24.42 38.79 -25.96
N ASP A 275 -25.26 38.76 -24.92
CA ASP A 275 -24.89 38.59 -23.51
C ASP A 275 -24.41 37.18 -23.15
N PHE A 276 -24.58 36.21 -24.06
CA PHE A 276 -24.04 34.87 -23.94
C PHE A 276 -22.51 34.81 -24.15
N PHE A 277 -21.90 35.91 -24.63
CA PHE A 277 -20.49 35.98 -24.97
C PHE A 277 -19.71 36.88 -24.02
N THR A 278 -18.61 36.36 -23.50
CA THR A 278 -17.56 37.16 -22.84
C THR A 278 -16.37 37.29 -23.80
N MET A 279 -15.94 38.50 -24.09
CA MET A 279 -14.87 38.75 -25.06
C MET A 279 -13.70 39.47 -24.40
N SER A 280 -12.49 39.07 -24.75
CA SER A 280 -11.26 39.77 -24.39
C SER A 280 -10.25 39.71 -25.54
N SER A 281 -9.19 40.51 -25.47
CA SER A 281 -8.11 40.48 -26.43
C SER A 281 -6.78 40.69 -25.74
N GLU A 282 -5.74 40.07 -26.30
CA GLU A 282 -4.34 40.35 -26.00
C GLU A 282 -3.75 41.02 -27.25
N PRO A 283 -3.55 42.35 -27.24
CA PRO A 283 -3.05 43.07 -28.39
C PRO A 283 -1.72 42.53 -28.90
N GLU A 284 -0.79 42.18 -28.02
CA GLU A 284 0.49 41.59 -28.40
C GLU A 284 0.87 40.48 -27.43
N ASP A 285 0.89 39.25 -27.93
CA ASP A 285 1.17 38.06 -27.12
C ASP A 285 2.67 37.89 -26.83
N TRP A 286 3.22 38.77 -25.99
CA TRP A 286 4.62 38.73 -25.58
C TRP A 286 4.94 37.48 -24.74
N VAL A 287 3.98 36.98 -23.98
CA VAL A 287 4.13 35.74 -23.18
C VAL A 287 4.26 34.53 -24.11
N GLY A 288 3.31 34.35 -25.03
CA GLY A 288 3.38 33.28 -26.02
C GLY A 288 4.60 33.43 -26.95
N PHE A 289 5.01 34.66 -27.28
CA PHE A 289 6.24 34.89 -28.04
C PHE A 289 7.47 34.38 -27.29
N LYS A 290 7.57 34.65 -25.98
CA LYS A 290 8.66 34.14 -25.13
C LYS A 290 8.74 32.62 -25.19
N GLU A 291 7.63 31.94 -24.93
CA GLU A 291 7.56 30.47 -24.91
C GLU A 291 8.02 29.86 -26.25
N LYS A 292 7.64 30.47 -27.38
CA LYS A 292 8.05 30.01 -28.72
C LYS A 292 9.54 30.22 -28.98
N VAL A 293 10.10 31.36 -28.57
CA VAL A 293 11.54 31.62 -28.71
C VAL A 293 12.36 30.72 -27.78
N GLU A 294 11.86 30.44 -26.58
CA GLU A 294 12.49 29.50 -25.65
C GLU A 294 12.52 28.08 -26.22
N ALA A 295 11.46 27.65 -26.91
CA ALA A 295 11.38 26.33 -27.52
C ALA A 295 12.20 26.17 -28.82
N ASP A 296 12.52 27.25 -29.55
CA ASP A 296 13.23 27.18 -30.84
C ASP A 296 14.71 27.63 -30.72
N PRO A 297 15.67 26.69 -30.77
CA PRO A 297 17.09 27.02 -30.69
C PRO A 297 17.64 27.72 -31.94
N ASN A 298 16.90 27.74 -33.06
CA ASN A 298 17.37 28.30 -34.33
C ASN A 298 17.13 29.81 -34.47
N VAL A 299 16.44 30.43 -33.50
CA VAL A 299 16.17 31.87 -33.51
C VAL A 299 17.49 32.67 -33.56
N PRO A 300 17.72 33.50 -34.59
CA PRO A 300 18.91 34.35 -34.63
C PRO A 300 18.95 35.32 -33.45
N ASN A 301 20.12 35.50 -32.83
CA ASN A 301 20.28 36.36 -31.64
C ASN A 301 19.29 36.01 -30.50
N ARG A 302 19.01 34.72 -30.30
CA ARG A 302 17.99 34.23 -29.36
C ARG A 302 18.09 34.84 -27.97
N SER A 303 19.28 34.91 -27.39
CA SER A 303 19.47 35.47 -26.05
C SER A 303 19.10 36.95 -25.99
N GLU A 304 19.46 37.73 -27.01
CA GLU A 304 19.09 39.14 -27.12
C GLU A 304 17.61 39.35 -27.41
N VAL A 305 16.98 38.46 -28.21
CA VAL A 305 15.53 38.45 -28.41
C VAL A 305 14.82 38.25 -27.07
N LEU A 306 15.22 37.26 -26.28
CA LEU A 306 14.66 37.01 -24.94
C LEU A 306 14.86 38.20 -24.01
N ALA A 307 16.04 38.85 -24.05
CA ALA A 307 16.29 40.06 -23.26
C ALA A 307 15.39 41.24 -23.66
N ILE A 308 15.03 41.37 -24.94
CA ILE A 308 14.07 42.38 -25.40
C ILE A 308 12.66 42.04 -24.90
N ILE A 309 12.25 40.76 -24.97
CA ILE A 309 10.95 40.31 -24.49
C ILE A 309 10.80 40.59 -22.98
N ASP A 310 11.83 40.31 -22.20
CA ASP A 310 11.86 40.47 -20.74
C ASP A 310 12.08 41.91 -20.27
N SER A 311 12.34 42.86 -21.19
CA SER A 311 12.56 44.25 -20.80
C SER A 311 11.28 44.92 -20.28
N SER A 312 11.44 46.03 -19.56
CA SER A 312 10.33 46.89 -19.11
C SER A 312 9.95 47.97 -20.13
N ASP A 313 10.44 47.87 -21.37
CA ASP A 313 10.07 48.81 -22.43
C ASP A 313 8.59 48.71 -22.78
N ASP A 314 8.03 49.80 -23.33
CA ASP A 314 6.72 49.70 -23.95
C ASP A 314 6.76 48.80 -25.20
N PRO A 315 5.62 48.21 -25.61
CA PRO A 315 5.59 47.21 -26.68
C PRO A 315 6.12 47.70 -28.03
N ASP A 316 5.85 48.96 -28.41
CA ASP A 316 6.34 49.54 -29.66
C ASP A 316 7.87 49.68 -29.63
N ARG A 317 8.46 50.05 -28.48
CA ARG A 317 9.92 50.06 -28.30
C ARG A 317 10.52 48.65 -28.35
N LYS A 318 9.87 47.64 -27.78
CA LYS A 318 10.32 46.25 -27.88
C LYS A 318 10.36 45.78 -29.33
N GLU A 319 9.28 46.04 -30.08
CA GLU A 319 9.23 45.71 -31.50
C GLU A 319 10.32 46.43 -32.30
N ALA A 320 10.53 47.72 -32.05
CA ALA A 320 11.58 48.49 -32.73
C ALA A 320 12.99 47.93 -32.46
N LYS A 321 13.29 47.56 -31.21
CA LYS A 321 14.55 46.89 -30.86
C LYS A 321 14.69 45.54 -31.56
N LEU A 322 13.62 44.75 -31.59
CA LEU A 322 13.60 43.45 -32.27
C LEU A 322 13.87 43.58 -33.77
N ARG A 323 13.28 44.59 -34.43
CA ARG A 323 13.52 44.90 -35.86
C ARG A 323 14.97 45.29 -36.16
N ALA A 324 15.61 46.04 -35.25
CA ALA A 324 16.98 46.50 -35.42
C ALA A 324 18.04 45.41 -35.09
N LEU A 325 17.69 44.45 -34.24
CA LEU A 325 18.60 43.42 -33.75
C LEU A 325 19.25 42.61 -34.89
N GLY A 326 20.59 42.53 -34.89
CA GLY A 326 21.35 41.68 -35.81
C GLY A 326 21.08 41.97 -37.29
N GLY A 327 20.86 43.24 -37.67
CA GLY A 327 20.50 43.60 -39.05
C GLY A 327 19.11 43.09 -39.48
N GLY A 328 18.22 42.88 -38.51
CA GLY A 328 16.85 42.41 -38.68
C GLY A 328 16.73 40.92 -38.99
N ALA A 329 17.81 40.13 -38.85
CA ALA A 329 17.77 38.69 -39.10
C ALA A 329 16.80 37.98 -38.14
N ALA A 330 16.85 38.33 -36.86
CA ALA A 330 15.94 37.82 -35.83
C ALA A 330 14.48 38.17 -36.15
N PHE A 331 14.19 39.44 -36.47
CA PHE A 331 12.84 39.88 -36.81
C PHE A 331 12.28 39.16 -38.04
N ARG A 332 13.06 39.01 -39.12
CA ARG A 332 12.62 38.29 -40.33
C ARG A 332 12.31 36.83 -40.04
N TYR A 333 13.10 36.18 -39.19
CA TYR A 333 12.88 34.80 -38.76
C TYR A 333 11.57 34.68 -37.97
N VAL A 334 11.43 35.43 -36.88
CA VAL A 334 10.23 35.31 -36.02
C VAL A 334 8.96 35.75 -36.75
N LEU A 335 9.03 36.75 -37.63
CA LEU A 335 7.92 37.19 -38.48
C LEU A 335 7.39 36.06 -39.37
N LYS A 336 8.28 35.23 -39.90
CA LYS A 336 7.94 34.14 -40.81
C LYS A 336 7.54 32.87 -40.06
N ASP A 337 8.31 32.50 -39.03
CA ASP A 337 8.29 31.15 -38.47
C ASP A 337 7.60 31.09 -37.09
N ILE A 338 7.44 32.22 -36.38
CA ILE A 338 6.83 32.26 -35.02
C ILE A 338 5.52 33.05 -34.98
N PHE A 339 5.52 34.30 -35.41
CA PHE A 339 4.41 35.24 -35.32
C PHE A 339 3.09 34.73 -35.91
N PRO A 340 3.06 33.97 -37.03
CA PRO A 340 1.82 33.39 -37.53
C PRO A 340 1.11 32.51 -36.49
N SER A 341 1.86 31.78 -35.65
CA SER A 341 1.30 30.92 -34.59
C SER A 341 0.82 31.70 -33.35
N LEU A 342 1.16 32.98 -33.21
CA LEU A 342 0.66 33.83 -32.13
C LEU A 342 -0.70 34.43 -32.47
N ARG A 343 -1.04 34.54 -33.77
CA ARG A 343 -2.31 35.08 -34.26
C ARG A 343 -3.41 34.01 -34.15
N ARG A 344 -3.93 33.86 -32.93
CA ARG A 344 -4.94 32.85 -32.60
C ARG A 344 -6.16 33.45 -31.93
N SER A 345 -7.27 32.73 -31.99
CA SER A 345 -8.46 32.95 -31.17
C SER A 345 -8.68 31.73 -30.28
N GLU A 346 -8.64 31.94 -28.98
CA GLU A 346 -9.03 30.95 -27.99
C GLU A 346 -10.52 31.07 -27.72
N TYR A 347 -11.18 29.93 -27.57
CA TYR A 347 -12.59 29.87 -27.23
C TYR A 347 -12.82 28.84 -26.13
N LYS A 348 -13.77 29.15 -25.24
CA LYS A 348 -14.24 28.26 -24.18
C LYS A 348 -15.77 28.28 -24.17
N ILE A 349 -16.38 27.10 -24.19
CA ILE A 349 -17.83 26.94 -24.12
C ILE A 349 -18.14 26.38 -22.74
N ASP A 350 -18.72 27.22 -21.88
CA ASP A 350 -19.16 26.81 -20.55
C ASP A 350 -20.55 26.18 -20.64
N TYR A 351 -20.76 25.07 -19.93
CA TYR A 351 -22.04 24.37 -19.87
C TYR A 351 -22.26 23.70 -18.52
N THR A 352 -23.52 23.43 -18.21
CA THR A 352 -23.90 22.61 -17.06
C THR A 352 -24.34 21.23 -17.53
N VAL A 353 -24.04 20.20 -16.75
CA VAL A 353 -24.44 18.82 -17.01
C VAL A 353 -25.52 18.42 -16.00
N ARG A 354 -26.61 17.82 -16.47
CA ARG A 354 -27.64 17.29 -15.58
C ARG A 354 -27.12 16.12 -14.75
N GLU A 355 -27.81 15.80 -13.67
CA GLU A 355 -27.57 14.58 -12.90
C GLU A 355 -27.97 13.32 -13.71
N PHE A 356 -27.22 12.25 -13.52
CA PHE A 356 -27.44 10.94 -14.14
C PHE A 356 -27.87 9.91 -13.11
N THR A 357 -28.78 9.03 -13.51
CA THR A 357 -29.06 7.81 -12.75
C THR A 357 -27.87 6.85 -12.83
N VAL A 358 -27.84 5.83 -11.96
CA VAL A 358 -26.79 4.79 -11.99
C VAL A 358 -26.73 4.09 -13.35
N ASP A 359 -27.88 3.73 -13.93
CA ASP A 359 -27.94 3.03 -15.22
C ASP A 359 -27.43 3.91 -16.37
N GLU A 360 -27.77 5.20 -16.37
CA GLU A 360 -27.21 6.15 -17.33
C GLU A 360 -25.69 6.31 -17.11
N GLY A 361 -25.26 6.41 -15.85
CA GLY A 361 -23.87 6.55 -15.47
C GLY A 361 -22.98 5.41 -15.98
N ARG A 362 -23.50 4.17 -16.01
CA ARG A 362 -22.80 3.00 -16.57
C ARG A 362 -22.46 3.15 -18.06
N GLU A 363 -23.27 3.88 -18.82
CA GLU A 363 -23.02 4.14 -20.24
C GLU A 363 -22.21 5.42 -20.46
N ILE A 364 -22.49 6.47 -19.67
CA ILE A 364 -21.76 7.73 -19.76
C ILE A 364 -20.29 7.55 -19.37
N ILE A 365 -19.97 6.74 -18.35
CA ILE A 365 -18.58 6.54 -17.92
C ILE A 365 -17.69 5.94 -19.02
N LYS A 366 -18.27 5.18 -19.96
CA LYS A 366 -17.54 4.55 -21.07
C LYS A 366 -17.26 5.54 -22.21
N THR A 367 -18.09 6.56 -22.36
CA THR A 367 -18.11 7.41 -23.57
C THR A 367 -17.81 8.88 -23.30
N ARG A 368 -18.30 9.42 -22.18
CA ARG A 368 -18.08 10.81 -21.72
C ARG A 368 -17.89 10.88 -20.20
N PRO A 369 -16.88 10.20 -19.62
CA PRO A 369 -16.67 10.18 -18.17
C PRO A 369 -16.51 11.57 -17.55
N GLN A 370 -16.02 12.56 -18.29
CA GLN A 370 -15.89 13.95 -17.84
C GLN A 370 -17.23 14.62 -17.48
N GLN A 371 -18.36 14.05 -17.92
CA GLN A 371 -19.71 14.52 -17.58
C GLN A 371 -20.23 14.01 -16.24
N LEU A 372 -19.60 12.98 -15.69
CA LEU A 372 -19.95 12.46 -14.37
C LEU A 372 -19.25 13.29 -13.30
N SER A 373 -19.94 13.48 -12.19
CA SER A 373 -19.31 13.86 -10.92
C SER A 373 -18.62 12.64 -10.31
N LEU A 374 -17.69 12.90 -9.40
CA LEU A 374 -17.05 11.83 -8.63
C LEU A 374 -18.08 11.01 -7.83
N GLY A 375 -19.14 11.66 -7.32
CA GLY A 375 -20.24 10.99 -6.61
C GLY A 375 -21.04 10.04 -7.50
N GLU A 376 -21.37 10.44 -8.73
CA GLU A 376 -22.05 9.56 -9.69
C GLU A 376 -21.17 8.39 -10.10
N MET A 377 -19.86 8.61 -10.32
CA MET A 377 -18.92 7.51 -10.55
C MET A 377 -18.91 6.53 -9.37
N PHE A 378 -18.89 7.04 -8.14
CA PHE A 378 -18.93 6.18 -6.95
C PHE A 378 -20.24 5.38 -6.84
N ALA A 379 -21.38 5.98 -7.20
CA ALA A 379 -22.66 5.28 -7.26
C ALA A 379 -22.67 4.18 -8.34
N VAL A 380 -22.04 4.45 -9.51
CA VAL A 380 -21.84 3.46 -10.57
C VAL A 380 -20.95 2.31 -10.09
N ALA A 381 -19.84 2.59 -9.41
CA ALA A 381 -18.98 1.55 -8.84
C ALA A 381 -19.77 0.64 -7.89
N ASN A 382 -20.50 1.21 -6.93
CA ASN A 382 -21.28 0.44 -5.95
C ASN A 382 -22.46 -0.36 -6.54
N SER A 383 -22.73 -0.19 -7.83
CA SER A 383 -23.71 -1.00 -8.56
C SER A 383 -23.12 -2.32 -9.11
N TYR A 384 -21.79 -2.47 -9.07
CA TYR A 384 -21.06 -3.67 -9.49
C TYR A 384 -20.65 -4.52 -8.28
N GLU A 385 -20.27 -5.77 -8.53
CA GLU A 385 -19.69 -6.63 -7.50
C GLU A 385 -18.34 -6.06 -7.04
N ILE A 386 -18.13 -5.97 -5.73
CA ILE A 386 -16.89 -5.42 -5.16
C ILE A 386 -15.71 -6.28 -5.61
N GLY A 387 -14.71 -5.64 -6.22
CA GLY A 387 -13.52 -6.31 -6.74
C GLY A 387 -13.68 -6.91 -8.15
N SER A 388 -14.81 -6.67 -8.82
CA SER A 388 -14.93 -6.95 -10.26
C SER A 388 -14.10 -5.97 -11.09
N ASP A 389 -13.75 -6.38 -12.32
CA ASP A 389 -13.03 -5.51 -13.26
C ASP A 389 -13.80 -4.21 -13.54
N GLU A 390 -15.13 -4.28 -13.61
CA GLU A 390 -16.00 -3.11 -13.78
C GLU A 390 -15.95 -2.18 -12.58
N TYR A 391 -16.01 -2.72 -11.36
CA TYR A 391 -15.90 -1.96 -10.12
C TYR A 391 -14.58 -1.19 -10.09
N ASP A 392 -13.47 -1.87 -10.35
CA ASP A 392 -12.15 -1.26 -10.27
C ASP A 392 -11.90 -0.23 -11.38
N ASN A 393 -12.35 -0.52 -12.61
CA ASN A 393 -12.19 0.39 -13.74
C ASN A 393 -12.90 1.74 -13.50
N VAL A 394 -14.00 1.76 -12.74
CA VAL A 394 -14.67 3.01 -12.36
C VAL A 394 -13.73 3.90 -11.52
N PHE A 395 -12.99 3.34 -10.56
CA PHE A 395 -12.04 4.11 -9.75
C PHE A 395 -10.82 4.56 -10.56
N ASP A 396 -10.35 3.74 -11.50
CA ASP A 396 -9.28 4.13 -12.44
C ASP A 396 -9.70 5.32 -13.31
N ILE A 397 -10.95 5.34 -13.79
CA ILE A 397 -11.50 6.48 -14.54
C ILE A 397 -11.65 7.68 -13.61
N ALA A 398 -12.17 7.49 -12.39
CA ALA A 398 -12.37 8.55 -11.42
C ALA A 398 -11.07 9.30 -11.08
N VAL A 399 -9.98 8.58 -10.78
CA VAL A 399 -8.69 9.22 -10.46
C VAL A 399 -8.05 9.89 -11.68
N ARG A 400 -8.38 9.47 -12.91
CA ARG A 400 -7.94 10.17 -14.14
C ARG A 400 -8.73 11.45 -14.40
N MET A 401 -10.04 11.45 -14.14
CA MET A 401 -10.89 12.63 -14.30
C MET A 401 -10.72 13.65 -13.17
N PHE A 402 -10.37 13.17 -11.96
CA PHE A 402 -10.18 13.98 -10.77
C PHE A 402 -8.78 13.76 -10.15
N PRO A 403 -7.68 14.04 -10.87
CA PRO A 403 -6.32 13.63 -10.49
C PRO A 403 -5.78 14.31 -9.23
N ASN A 404 -6.37 15.42 -8.81
CA ASN A 404 -5.98 16.18 -7.63
C ASN A 404 -7.05 16.13 -6.52
N ASP A 405 -8.14 15.37 -6.72
CA ASP A 405 -9.16 15.23 -5.69
C ASP A 405 -8.70 14.22 -4.62
N PRO A 406 -8.70 14.60 -3.32
CA PRO A 406 -8.20 13.72 -2.27
C PRO A 406 -9.06 12.47 -2.06
N VAL A 407 -10.37 12.54 -2.29
CA VAL A 407 -11.29 11.40 -2.12
C VAL A 407 -11.12 10.40 -3.27
N ALA A 408 -11.01 10.89 -4.52
CA ALA A 408 -10.73 10.04 -5.67
C ALA A 408 -9.42 9.28 -5.50
N ASN A 409 -8.36 9.97 -5.06
CA ASN A 409 -7.05 9.38 -4.81
C ASN A 409 -7.09 8.39 -3.63
N LEU A 410 -7.78 8.71 -2.53
CA LEU A 410 -7.95 7.77 -1.41
C LEU A 410 -8.61 6.47 -1.87
N ASN A 411 -9.75 6.58 -2.55
CA ASN A 411 -10.51 5.40 -2.96
C ASN A 411 -9.73 4.57 -3.98
N ALA A 412 -9.06 5.20 -4.96
CA ALA A 412 -8.17 4.51 -5.89
C ALA A 412 -6.99 3.81 -5.20
N ALA A 413 -6.45 4.39 -4.11
CA ALA A 413 -5.41 3.75 -3.33
C ALA A 413 -5.87 2.44 -2.67
N ASN A 414 -7.10 2.42 -2.12
CA ASN A 414 -7.67 1.21 -1.54
C ASN A 414 -7.85 0.10 -2.57
N ILE A 415 -8.33 0.44 -3.78
CA ILE A 415 -8.42 -0.49 -4.90
C ILE A 415 -7.05 -1.04 -5.27
N ALA A 416 -6.06 -0.17 -5.44
CA ALA A 416 -4.70 -0.57 -5.77
C ALA A 416 -4.09 -1.50 -4.71
N MET A 417 -4.33 -1.24 -3.42
CA MET A 417 -3.91 -2.14 -2.34
C MET A 417 -4.60 -3.49 -2.40
N GLY A 418 -5.92 -3.53 -2.69
CA GLY A 418 -6.67 -4.78 -2.86
C GLY A 418 -6.14 -5.66 -4.00
N LYS A 419 -5.58 -5.04 -5.04
CA LYS A 419 -4.92 -5.70 -6.18
C LYS A 419 -3.46 -6.09 -5.93
N GLY A 420 -2.88 -5.67 -4.80
CA GLY A 420 -1.44 -5.80 -4.54
C GLY A 420 -0.55 -4.79 -5.29
N ASP A 421 -1.12 -3.77 -5.95
CA ASP A 421 -0.37 -2.67 -6.56
C ASP A 421 -0.04 -1.57 -5.55
N TYR A 422 0.91 -1.89 -4.66
CA TYR A 422 1.34 -1.00 -3.60
C TYR A 422 2.07 0.25 -4.11
N ALA A 423 2.64 0.20 -5.32
CA ALA A 423 3.33 1.33 -5.92
C ALA A 423 2.33 2.42 -6.32
N SER A 424 1.26 2.03 -7.03
CA SER A 424 0.18 2.96 -7.38
C SER A 424 -0.55 3.45 -6.13
N ALA A 425 -0.84 2.57 -5.17
CA ALA A 425 -1.45 2.95 -3.90
C ALA A 425 -0.67 4.07 -3.19
N LYS A 426 0.65 3.94 -3.09
CA LYS A 426 1.52 4.96 -2.51
C LYS A 426 1.42 6.30 -3.24
N ASN A 427 1.43 6.28 -4.57
CA ASN A 427 1.33 7.50 -5.38
C ASN A 427 -0.02 8.21 -5.22
N TYR A 428 -1.11 7.45 -5.13
CA TYR A 428 -2.44 8.01 -4.86
C TYR A 428 -2.54 8.55 -3.42
N LEU A 429 -2.03 7.83 -2.42
CA LEU A 429 -2.05 8.30 -1.02
C LEU A 429 -1.26 9.60 -0.80
N ALA A 430 -0.25 9.89 -1.63
CA ALA A 430 0.45 11.17 -1.60
C ALA A 430 -0.48 12.36 -1.93
N LYS A 431 -1.58 12.13 -2.63
CA LYS A 431 -2.59 13.12 -3.01
C LYS A 431 -3.90 13.00 -2.22
N ALA A 432 -4.05 11.99 -1.37
CA ALA A 432 -5.27 11.70 -0.61
C ALA A 432 -5.49 12.60 0.63
N GLY A 433 -4.55 13.50 0.92
CA GLY A 433 -4.62 14.36 2.11
C GLY A 433 -4.48 13.59 3.43
N ASN A 434 -5.17 14.06 4.47
CA ASN A 434 -5.09 13.55 5.86
C ASN A 434 -6.46 13.35 6.52
N ALA A 435 -7.50 13.07 5.73
CA ALA A 435 -8.78 12.61 6.29
C ALA A 435 -8.55 11.33 7.15
N PRO A 436 -9.41 11.03 8.15
CA PRO A 436 -9.26 9.83 8.98
C PRO A 436 -9.02 8.55 8.16
N GLU A 437 -9.78 8.36 7.10
CA GLU A 437 -9.71 7.21 6.19
C GLU A 437 -8.40 7.20 5.36
N ALA A 438 -7.83 8.37 5.07
CA ALA A 438 -6.54 8.48 4.40
C ALA A 438 -5.36 8.14 5.33
N VAL A 439 -5.43 8.56 6.61
CA VAL A 439 -4.48 8.12 7.64
C VAL A 439 -4.56 6.60 7.81
N HIS A 440 -5.78 6.07 7.90
CA HIS A 440 -6.05 4.64 7.95
C HIS A 440 -5.44 3.89 6.77
N ALA A 441 -5.69 4.34 5.52
CA ALA A 441 -5.18 3.71 4.31
C ALA A 441 -3.65 3.71 4.24
N LYS A 442 -2.98 4.77 4.73
CA LYS A 442 -1.51 4.79 4.88
C LYS A 442 -1.04 3.73 5.87
N GLY A 443 -1.72 3.57 7.02
CA GLY A 443 -1.42 2.51 7.98
C GLY A 443 -1.60 1.10 7.41
N VAL A 444 -2.65 0.88 6.61
CA VAL A 444 -2.86 -0.39 5.89
C VAL A 444 -1.75 -0.65 4.87
N LEU A 445 -1.32 0.38 4.12
CA LEU A 445 -0.20 0.24 3.19
C LEU A 445 1.10 -0.14 3.91
N SER A 446 1.43 0.51 5.03
CA SER A 446 2.61 0.18 5.83
C SER A 446 2.54 -1.26 6.36
N MET A 447 1.34 -1.72 6.78
CA MET A 447 1.13 -3.11 7.21
C MET A 447 1.39 -4.11 6.06
N LEU A 448 0.83 -3.84 4.87
CA LEU A 448 0.98 -4.69 3.68
C LEU A 448 2.41 -4.73 3.14
N THR A 449 3.16 -3.63 3.31
CA THR A 449 4.55 -3.50 2.82
C THR A 449 5.60 -3.86 3.89
N GLY A 450 5.17 -4.18 5.11
CA GLY A 450 6.01 -4.74 6.17
C GLY A 450 6.57 -3.75 7.19
N ASP A 451 6.25 -2.45 7.09
CA ASP A 451 6.56 -1.48 8.15
C ASP A 451 5.48 -1.54 9.25
N LEU A 452 5.62 -2.57 10.10
CA LEU A 452 4.63 -2.87 11.15
C LEU A 452 4.59 -1.78 12.25
N THR A 453 5.69 -1.06 12.47
CA THR A 453 5.77 0.02 13.46
C THR A 453 5.01 1.25 12.99
N GLU A 454 5.23 1.66 11.73
CA GLU A 454 4.49 2.76 11.13
C GLU A 454 2.99 2.40 11.00
N ALA A 455 2.69 1.16 10.60
CA ALA A 455 1.33 0.64 10.54
C ALA A 455 0.59 0.79 11.89
N GLU A 456 1.20 0.35 12.98
CA GLU A 456 0.60 0.45 14.32
C GLU A 456 0.30 1.91 14.69
N THR A 457 1.26 2.80 14.42
CA THR A 457 1.14 4.23 14.73
C THR A 457 -0.03 4.87 13.96
N LEU A 458 -0.08 4.66 12.64
CA LEU A 458 -1.11 5.25 11.78
C LEU A 458 -2.49 4.65 12.02
N LEU A 459 -2.58 3.34 12.27
CA LEU A 459 -3.85 2.68 12.56
C LEU A 459 -4.43 3.10 13.92
N LYS A 460 -3.60 3.26 14.96
CA LYS A 460 -4.03 3.84 16.25
C LYS A 460 -4.54 5.27 16.07
N GLN A 461 -3.78 6.10 15.34
CA GLN A 461 -4.20 7.46 15.03
C GLN A 461 -5.55 7.48 14.30
N ALA A 462 -5.75 6.63 13.31
CA ALA A 462 -7.02 6.55 12.59
C ALA A 462 -8.18 6.03 13.46
N GLN A 463 -7.91 5.10 14.38
CA GLN A 463 -8.88 4.63 15.37
C GLN A 463 -9.33 5.77 16.29
N ASP A 464 -8.38 6.57 16.80
CA ASP A 464 -8.66 7.75 17.64
C ASP A 464 -9.45 8.82 16.88
N MET A 465 -9.25 8.91 15.55
CA MET A 465 -10.02 9.76 14.65
C MET A 465 -11.41 9.17 14.29
N GLY A 466 -11.75 7.97 14.76
CA GLY A 466 -13.09 7.36 14.62
C GLY A 466 -13.26 6.35 13.48
N VAL A 467 -12.18 5.95 12.78
CA VAL A 467 -12.26 4.96 11.70
C VAL A 467 -12.45 3.55 12.26
N LYS A 468 -13.64 2.98 12.10
CA LYS A 468 -13.97 1.64 12.64
C LYS A 468 -13.09 0.52 12.08
N ALA A 469 -12.73 0.59 10.79
CA ALA A 469 -11.86 -0.39 10.13
C ALA A 469 -10.45 -0.44 10.75
N ALA A 470 -10.00 0.63 11.38
CA ALA A 470 -8.68 0.69 12.00
C ALA A 470 -8.52 -0.32 13.14
N ALA A 471 -9.57 -0.53 13.95
CA ALA A 471 -9.55 -1.52 15.03
C ALA A 471 -9.41 -2.95 14.49
N ILE A 472 -10.05 -3.24 13.35
CA ILE A 472 -9.97 -4.55 12.68
C ILE A 472 -8.55 -4.76 12.15
N ASN A 473 -7.97 -3.74 11.51
CA ASN A 473 -6.61 -3.83 10.97
C ASN A 473 -5.54 -3.87 12.06
N LEU A 474 -5.77 -3.28 13.24
CA LEU A 474 -4.87 -3.46 14.39
C LEU A 474 -4.85 -4.91 14.89
N GLU A 475 -5.97 -5.62 14.81
CA GLU A 475 -6.02 -7.05 15.12
C GLU A 475 -5.30 -7.89 14.06
N GLU A 476 -5.46 -7.57 12.78
CA GLU A 476 -4.69 -8.19 11.69
C GLU A 476 -3.19 -7.96 11.84
N LEU A 477 -2.78 -6.75 12.20
CA LEU A 477 -1.40 -6.39 12.49
C LEU A 477 -0.84 -7.21 13.67
N ARG A 478 -1.63 -7.36 14.74
CA ARG A 478 -1.24 -8.16 15.90
C ARG A 478 -0.97 -9.62 15.53
N LYS A 479 -1.89 -10.25 14.79
CA LYS A 479 -1.70 -11.63 14.28
C LYS A 479 -0.43 -11.74 13.44
N LYS A 480 -0.15 -10.72 12.61
CA LYS A 480 1.08 -10.68 11.80
C LYS A 480 2.35 -10.58 12.64
N ILE A 481 2.34 -9.78 13.70
CA ILE A 481 3.46 -9.65 14.64
C ILE A 481 3.68 -10.97 15.40
N GLU A 482 2.60 -11.59 15.90
CA GLU A 482 2.65 -12.88 16.59
C GLU A 482 3.19 -13.99 15.66
N ASP A 483 2.75 -14.04 14.41
CA ASP A 483 3.28 -14.95 13.38
C ASP A 483 4.78 -14.73 13.15
N ASN A 484 5.21 -13.47 12.97
CA ASN A 484 6.63 -13.16 12.81
C ASN A 484 7.46 -13.65 14.02
N ALA A 485 6.98 -13.42 15.24
CA ALA A 485 7.65 -13.89 16.46
C ALA A 485 7.73 -15.44 16.52
N VAL A 486 6.67 -16.15 16.10
CA VAL A 486 6.69 -17.62 16.00
C VAL A 486 7.79 -18.06 15.04
N PHE A 487 7.85 -17.49 13.83
CA PHE A 487 8.88 -17.82 12.84
C PHE A 487 10.30 -17.51 13.33
N ASP A 488 10.51 -16.37 13.99
CA ASP A 488 11.82 -15.97 14.50
C ASP A 488 12.30 -16.87 15.64
N SER A 489 11.38 -17.44 16.43
CA SER A 489 11.71 -18.41 17.49
C SER A 489 12.39 -19.68 16.99
N PHE A 490 12.22 -20.03 15.71
CA PHE A 490 12.91 -21.16 15.07
C PHE A 490 14.30 -20.80 14.55
N ASN A 491 14.61 -19.51 14.39
CA ASN A 491 15.90 -19.02 13.89
C ASN A 491 16.89 -18.66 15.02
N ALA A 492 16.40 -18.45 16.25
CA ALA A 492 17.13 -17.78 17.33
C ALA A 492 18.05 -18.67 18.20
N VAL A 493 18.25 -19.95 17.88
CA VAL A 493 19.16 -20.82 18.66
C VAL A 493 20.28 -21.31 17.75
N LYS A 494 21.39 -20.56 17.75
CA LYS A 494 22.71 -21.05 17.34
C LYS A 494 23.47 -21.55 18.56
#